data_AF-A0A7Y0TIW3-F1
#
_entry.id   AF-A0A7Y0TIW3-F1
#
_cell.length_a   1.000
_cell.length_b   1.000
_cell.length_c   1.000
_cell.angle_alpha   90.00
_cell.angle_beta   90.00
_cell.angle_gamma   90.00
#
_symmetry.space_group_name_H-M   'P 1'
#
loop_
_entity.id
_entity.type
_entity.pdbx_description
1 polymer ?
#
loop_
_entity_poly.entity_id
_entity_poly.type
_entity_poly.pdbx_seq_one_letter_code
_entity_poly.pdbx_strand_id
1 'polypeptide(L)'
;MKHLMKRVTAVEILGNSFFLRVHFDDGTIKNINVEPVLYGELYGPLRRKELFDKVTVDDEVGTLVWPNGADFDPDMLYLWDDYVDVFATQLKHADQSGRKVSECA
;
A
#
# COMPACT_ATOMS: atom_id res chain seq x y z
N MET A 1 -8.23 13.61 -5.32
CA MET A 1 -8.02 13.30 -3.90
C MET A 1 -7.74 14.60 -3.17
N LYS A 2 -8.15 14.73 -1.91
CA LYS A 2 -7.78 15.89 -1.11
C LYS A 2 -6.32 15.71 -0.68
N HIS A 3 -5.43 16.60 -1.12
CA HIS A 3 -4.05 16.57 -0.67
C HIS A 3 -3.99 17.19 0.73
N LEU A 4 -3.78 16.35 1.74
CA LEU A 4 -3.70 16.72 3.15
C LEU A 4 -2.27 17.00 3.59
N MET A 5 -1.28 16.70 2.74
CA MET A 5 0.15 16.87 2.99
C MET A 5 0.59 16.16 4.28
N LYS A 6 0.06 14.97 4.51
CA LYS A 6 0.47 14.12 5.64
C LYS A 6 1.86 13.54 5.39
N ARG A 7 2.54 13.23 6.49
CA ARG A 7 3.77 12.45 6.47
C ARG A 7 3.65 11.27 7.40
N VAL A 8 4.14 10.11 6.97
CA VAL A 8 4.37 8.98 7.86
C VAL A 8 5.69 9.20 8.58
N THR A 9 5.70 8.95 9.89
CA THR A 9 6.87 9.09 10.76
C THR A 9 7.37 7.75 11.28
N ALA A 10 6.52 6.73 11.34
CA ALA A 10 6.90 5.38 11.70
C ALA A 10 5.90 4.35 11.17
N VAL A 11 6.37 3.11 11.01
CA VAL A 11 5.54 1.97 10.62
C VAL A 11 5.92 0.73 11.42
N GLU A 12 4.92 -0.03 11.83
CA GLU A 12 5.08 -1.35 12.45
C GLU A 12 4.19 -2.37 11.71
N ILE A 13 4.67 -3.60 11.57
CA ILE A 13 3.86 -4.70 11.04
C ILE A 13 3.18 -5.40 12.20
N LEU A 14 1.86 -5.59 12.09
CA LEU A 14 1.07 -6.21 13.15
C LEU A 14 1.01 -7.73 12.96
N GLY A 15 1.87 -8.44 13.69
CA GLY A 15 1.93 -9.90 13.71
C GLY A 15 2.26 -10.51 12.34
N ASN A 16 1.76 -11.71 12.08
CA ASN A 16 1.94 -12.38 10.78
C ASN A 16 0.81 -12.04 9.79
N SER A 17 0.46 -10.76 9.67
CA SER A 17 -0.64 -10.28 8.81
C SER A 17 -0.16 -9.23 7.80
N PHE A 18 -1.10 -8.67 7.04
CA PHE A 18 -0.90 -7.53 6.15
C PHE A 18 -1.41 -6.21 6.76
N PHE A 19 -1.50 -6.16 8.10
CA PHE A 19 -1.81 -4.93 8.81
C PHE A 19 -0.53 -4.15 9.12
N LEU A 20 -0.58 -2.85 8.85
CA LEU A 20 0.43 -1.88 9.21
C LEU A 20 -0.13 -0.95 10.29
N ARG A 21 0.62 -0.72 11.37
CA ARG A 21 0.40 0.43 12.24
C ARG A 21 1.24 1.59 11.72
N VAL A 22 0.57 2.64 11.28
CA VAL A 22 1.18 3.82 10.66
C VAL A 22 1.03 4.99 11.63
N HIS A 23 2.15 5.64 11.93
CA HIS A 23 2.19 6.86 12.74
C HIS A 23 2.36 8.05 11.79
N PHE A 24 1.55 9.09 12.00
CA PHE A 24 1.57 10.30 11.20
C PHE A 24 2.23 11.47 11.97
N ASP A 25 2.64 12.49 11.24
CA ASP A 25 3.26 13.71 11.77
C ASP A 25 2.38 14.55 12.70
N ASP A 26 1.05 14.41 12.60
CA ASP A 26 0.09 15.05 13.50
C ASP A 26 -0.20 14.26 14.79
N GLY A 27 0.50 13.13 14.99
CA GLY A 27 0.30 12.23 16.13
C GLY A 27 -0.83 11.22 15.95
N THR A 28 -1.52 11.21 14.80
CA THR A 28 -2.50 10.17 14.48
C THR A 28 -1.81 8.84 14.29
N ILE A 29 -2.44 7.76 14.78
CA ILE A 29 -1.99 6.39 14.58
C ILE A 29 -3.13 5.60 13.97
N LYS A 30 -2.87 4.88 12.87
CA LYS A 30 -3.87 4.03 12.21
C LYS A 30 -3.36 2.61 12.02
N ASN A 31 -4.22 1.62 12.27
CA ASN A 31 -3.98 0.23 11.88
C ASN A 31 -4.69 -0.01 10.55
N ILE A 32 -3.93 -0.28 9.50
CA ILE A 32 -4.40 -0.31 8.11
C ILE A 32 -4.18 -1.71 7.55
N ASN A 33 -5.24 -2.37 7.09
CA ASN A 33 -5.11 -3.61 6.31
C ASN A 33 -4.88 -3.29 4.83
N VAL A 34 -3.67 -3.51 4.34
CA VAL A 34 -3.34 -3.28 2.93
C VAL A 34 -3.59 -4.49 2.03
N GLU A 35 -3.99 -5.63 2.58
CA GLU A 35 -4.26 -6.85 1.80
C GLU A 35 -5.23 -6.65 0.61
N PRO A 36 -6.33 -5.88 0.73
CA PRO A 36 -7.29 -5.72 -0.35
C PRO A 36 -6.73 -5.11 -1.63
N VAL A 37 -5.56 -4.44 -1.57
CA VAL A 37 -4.95 -3.76 -2.72
C VAL A 37 -3.73 -4.51 -3.29
N LEU A 38 -3.35 -5.67 -2.72
CA LEU A 38 -2.16 -6.42 -3.15
C LEU A 38 -2.44 -7.23 -4.43
N TYR A 39 -2.56 -6.52 -5.55
CA TYR A 39 -2.82 -7.02 -6.89
C TYR A 39 -1.88 -6.39 -7.92
N GLY A 40 -1.80 -7.00 -9.11
CA GLY A 40 -0.96 -6.50 -10.20
C GLY A 40 0.54 -6.71 -9.94
N GLU A 41 1.35 -6.26 -10.89
CA GLU A 41 2.80 -6.49 -10.89
C GLU A 41 3.55 -5.74 -9.79
N LEU A 42 3.04 -4.57 -9.38
CA LEU A 42 3.68 -3.73 -8.36
C LEU A 42 3.32 -4.16 -6.93
N TYR A 43 2.03 -4.27 -6.61
CA TYR A 43 1.57 -4.58 -5.25
C TYR A 43 1.36 -6.08 -4.99
N GLY A 44 1.06 -6.89 -6.01
CA GLY A 44 0.88 -8.33 -5.88
C GLY A 44 2.05 -9.07 -5.21
N PRO A 45 3.33 -8.76 -5.55
CA PRO A 45 4.50 -9.37 -4.91
C PRO A 45 4.58 -9.18 -3.40
N LEU A 46 3.92 -8.15 -2.83
CA LEU A 46 3.88 -7.88 -1.40
C LEU A 46 3.07 -8.93 -0.62
N ARG A 47 2.37 -9.85 -1.28
CA ARG A 47 1.78 -11.02 -0.62
C ARG A 47 2.82 -12.00 -0.07
N ARG A 48 4.07 -11.90 -0.53
CA ARG A 48 5.21 -12.65 0.04
C ARG A 48 5.72 -11.91 1.27
N LYS A 49 5.68 -12.57 2.44
CA LYS A 49 6.03 -11.94 3.71
C LYS A 49 7.49 -11.48 3.74
N GLU A 50 8.40 -12.19 3.07
CA GLU A 50 9.82 -11.82 3.00
C GLU A 50 10.04 -10.48 2.28
N LEU A 51 9.10 -10.08 1.42
CA LEU A 51 9.10 -8.76 0.79
C LEU A 51 8.27 -7.77 1.60
N PHE A 52 7.06 -8.14 2.03
CA PHE A 52 6.19 -7.29 2.84
C PHE A 52 6.90 -6.74 4.08
N ASP A 53 7.68 -7.59 4.73
CA ASP A 53 8.34 -7.29 5.99
C ASP A 53 9.51 -6.32 5.85
N LYS A 54 9.81 -5.88 4.63
CA LYS A 54 10.83 -4.88 4.30
C LYS A 54 10.25 -3.48 4.08
N VAL A 55 9.01 -3.23 4.51
CA VAL A 55 8.44 -1.88 4.50
C VAL A 55 9.34 -0.93 5.29
N THR A 56 9.58 0.25 4.74
CA THR A 56 10.33 1.33 5.38
C THR A 56 9.62 2.66 5.14
N VAL A 57 9.93 3.66 5.97
CA VAL A 57 9.54 5.04 5.71
C VAL A 57 10.66 5.69 4.91
N ASP A 58 10.33 6.34 3.80
CA ASP A 58 11.22 7.29 3.15
C ASP A 58 11.22 8.59 3.97
N ASP A 59 12.31 8.89 4.66
CA ASP A 59 12.40 10.05 5.55
C ASP A 59 12.37 11.41 4.83
N GLU A 60 12.67 11.47 3.52
CA GLU A 60 12.66 12.70 2.75
C GLU A 60 11.22 13.14 2.49
N VAL A 61 10.38 12.22 2.03
CA VAL A 61 9.00 12.51 1.62
C VAL A 61 7.93 12.02 2.60
N GLY A 62 8.29 11.16 3.56
CA GLY A 62 7.38 10.60 4.56
C GLY A 62 6.46 9.51 4.00
N THR A 63 6.88 8.78 2.98
CA THR A 63 6.08 7.78 2.26
C THR A 63 6.45 6.36 2.71
N LEU A 64 5.51 5.41 2.72
CA LEU A 64 5.86 4.00 2.91
C LEU A 64 6.39 3.41 1.61
N VAL A 65 7.54 2.74 1.66
CA VAL A 65 8.20 2.16 0.48
C VAL A 65 8.68 0.74 0.74
N TRP A 66 8.70 -0.06 -0.33
CA TRP A 66 9.26 -1.42 -0.38
C TRP A 66 10.40 -1.52 -1.39
N PRO A 67 11.32 -2.52 -1.24
CA PRO A 67 12.46 -2.69 -2.16
C PRO A 67 12.11 -2.95 -3.62
N ASN A 68 10.89 -3.39 -3.92
CA ASN A 68 10.42 -3.57 -5.30
C ASN A 68 9.87 -2.28 -5.92
N GLY A 69 9.99 -1.14 -5.23
CA GLY A 69 9.50 0.16 -5.70
C GLY A 69 8.02 0.41 -5.46
N ALA A 70 7.31 -0.50 -4.77
CA ALA A 70 5.94 -0.22 -4.35
C ALA A 70 5.94 0.81 -3.22
N ASP A 71 4.98 1.72 -3.24
CA ASP A 71 4.83 2.78 -2.25
C ASP A 71 3.37 3.01 -1.87
N PHE A 72 3.15 3.59 -0.68
CA PHE A 72 1.85 4.12 -0.30
C PHE A 72 1.97 5.57 0.16
N ASP A 73 1.31 6.46 -0.59
CA ASP A 73 1.19 7.87 -0.28
C ASP A 73 0.53 8.09 1.11
N PRO A 74 1.06 9.02 1.93
CA PRO A 74 0.54 9.26 3.28
C PRO A 74 -0.90 9.75 3.33
N ASP A 75 -1.35 10.57 2.37
CA ASP A 75 -2.73 11.07 2.36
C ASP A 75 -3.71 9.93 2.05
N MET A 76 -3.29 9.01 1.19
CA MET A 76 -4.05 7.80 0.87
C MET A 76 -4.16 6.89 2.09
N LEU A 77 -3.08 6.68 2.84
CA LEU A 77 -3.11 5.94 4.12
C LEU A 77 -3.96 6.65 5.17
N TYR A 78 -3.89 7.98 5.23
CA TYR A 78 -4.67 8.77 6.18
C TYR A 78 -6.18 8.68 5.89
N LEU A 79 -6.57 8.55 4.62
CA LEU A 79 -7.95 8.42 4.18
C LEU A 79 -8.32 6.98 3.75
N TRP A 80 -7.59 5.98 4.24
CA TRP A 80 -7.68 4.60 3.76
C TRP A 80 -9.11 4.05 3.66
N ASP A 81 -9.89 4.21 4.73
CA ASP A 81 -11.25 3.68 4.83
C ASP A 81 -12.22 4.30 3.81
N ASP A 82 -11.92 5.52 3.32
CA ASP A 82 -12.74 6.19 2.32
C ASP A 82 -12.46 5.69 0.89
N TYR A 83 -11.31 5.04 0.66
CA TYR A 83 -10.81 4.73 -0.69
C TYR A 83 -10.51 3.26 -0.96
N VAL A 84 -10.27 2.45 0.07
CA VAL A 84 -9.73 1.09 -0.08
C VAL A 84 -10.57 0.22 -1.02
N ASP A 85 -11.91 0.27 -0.92
CA ASP A 85 -12.79 -0.57 -1.73
C ASP A 85 -12.74 -0.20 -3.22
N VAL A 86 -12.74 1.10 -3.52
CA VAL A 86 -12.66 1.60 -4.90
C VAL A 86 -11.28 1.30 -5.49
N PHE A 87 -10.22 1.56 -4.73
CA PHE A 87 -8.85 1.32 -5.18
C PHE A 87 -8.56 -0.17 -5.41
N ALA A 88 -8.98 -1.03 -4.48
CA ALA A 88 -8.89 -2.48 -4.61
C ALA A 88 -9.64 -2.97 -5.86
N THR A 89 -10.84 -2.44 -6.12
CA THR A 89 -11.63 -2.79 -7.31
C THR A 89 -10.90 -2.44 -8.59
N GLN A 90 -10.32 -1.24 -8.68
CA GLN A 90 -9.56 -0.79 -9.85
C GLN A 90 -8.33 -1.67 -10.11
N LEU A 91 -7.55 -1.99 -9.07
CA LEU A 91 -6.37 -2.84 -9.20
C LEU A 91 -6.71 -4.26 -9.64
N LYS A 92 -7.81 -4.84 -9.13
CA LYS A 92 -8.31 -6.14 -9.56
C LYS A 92 -8.67 -6.15 -11.05
N HIS A 93 -9.34 -5.11 -11.53
CA HIS A 93 -9.70 -5.00 -12.94
C HIS A 93 -8.48 -4.81 -13.85
N ALA A 94 -7.50 -4.01 -13.42
CA ALA A 94 -6.25 -3.80 -14.16
C ALA A 94 -5.40 -5.10 -14.25
N ASP A 95 -5.33 -5.88 -13.17
CA ASP A 95 -4.65 -7.19 -13.16
C ASP A 95 -5.30 -8.18 -14.14
N GLN A 96 -6.64 -8.19 -14.19
CA GLN A 96 -7.39 -9.05 -15.10
C GLN A 96 -7.29 -8.63 -16.58
N SER A 97 -7.17 -7.32 -16.85
CA SER A 97 -7.02 -6.82 -18.22
C SER A 97 -5.60 -7.03 -18.76
N GLY A 98 -4.58 -6.97 -17.90
CA GLY A 98 -3.18 -7.27 -18.24
C GLY A 98 -2.92 -8.73 -18.61
N ARG A 99 -3.72 -9.69 -18.11
CA ARG A 99 -3.61 -11.12 -18.52
C ARG A 99 -4.08 -11.42 -19.94
N LYS A 100 -4.79 -10.49 -20.61
CA LYS A 100 -5.39 -10.76 -21.93
C LYS A 100 -4.46 -10.61 -23.14
N VAL A 101 -3.20 -10.23 -22.94
CA VAL A 101 -2.21 -10.06 -24.05
C VAL A 101 -1.27 -11.25 -24.26
N SER A 102 -1.46 -12.37 -23.53
CA SER A 102 -0.54 -13.52 -23.60
C SER A 102 -1.11 -14.78 -24.26
N GLU A 103 -2.32 -14.77 -24.80
CA GLU A 103 -2.90 -15.89 -25.57
C GLU A 103 -3.27 -15.44 -26.99
N CYS A 104 -2.26 -15.14 -27.79
CA CYS A 104 -2.31 -15.22 -29.25
C CYS A 104 -0.92 -15.68 -29.71
N ALA A 105 -0.69 -17.00 -29.69
CA ALA A 105 0.37 -17.67 -30.41
C ALA A 105 -0.25 -18.78 -31.26
#